data_AF-A0A5Y6NEW5-F1
#
_entry.id   AF-A0A5Y6NEW5-F1
#
_cell.length_a   1.000
_cell.length_b   1.000
_cell.length_c   1.000
_cell.angle_alpha   90.00
_cell.angle_beta   90.00
_cell.angle_gamma   90.00
#
_symmetry.space_group_name_H-M   'P 1'
#
loop_
_entity.id
_entity.type
_entity.pdbx_description
1 polymer ?
#
loop_
_entity_poly.entity_id
_entity_poly.type
_entity_poly.pdbx_seq_one_letter_code
_entity_poly.pdbx_strand_id
1 'polypeptide(L)'
;MSKNIKTQEAKLDLITKFLDYANCADASYAMLQYVFKGVIKYKNDNGNELEKKVDTQRLGDKHNNQNSTYARAIQARFEQNKIVKIEPKYCISLINTCFDSKEITLDNDISRVGLNDTLSKRIIDFINRFKLLKH
;
A
#
# COMPACT_ATOMS: atom_id res chain seq x y z
N MET A 1 -47.47 9.18 -17.13
CA MET A 1 -46.65 8.48 -16.12
C MET A 1 -45.46 9.39 -15.80
N SER A 2 -45.49 10.12 -14.68
CA SER A 2 -44.40 11.02 -14.30
C SER A 2 -43.21 10.17 -13.86
N LYS A 3 -42.12 10.17 -14.64
CA LYS A 3 -40.88 9.50 -14.23
C LYS A 3 -40.28 10.30 -13.08
N ASN A 4 -40.25 9.72 -11.89
CA ASN A 4 -39.66 10.32 -10.71
C ASN A 4 -38.12 10.22 -10.82
N ILE A 5 -37.52 11.02 -11.71
CA ILE A 5 -36.07 11.04 -11.95
C ILE A 5 -35.44 11.85 -10.83
N LYS A 6 -34.93 11.18 -9.82
CA LYS A 6 -34.16 11.81 -8.74
C LYS A 6 -32.74 12.12 -9.24
N THR A 7 -32.62 13.19 -10.02
CA THR A 7 -31.39 13.62 -10.70
C THR A 7 -30.18 13.78 -9.76
N GLN A 8 -30.40 14.10 -8.48
CA GLN A 8 -29.33 14.19 -7.47
C GLN A 8 -28.74 12.81 -7.10
N GLU A 9 -29.59 11.79 -6.95
CA GLU A 9 -29.14 10.42 -6.65
C GLU A 9 -28.35 9.85 -7.83
N ALA A 10 -28.80 10.10 -9.07
CA ALA A 10 -28.09 9.71 -10.28
C ALA A 10 -26.70 10.38 -10.42
N LYS A 11 -26.57 11.65 -10.00
CA LYS A 11 -25.28 12.36 -9.97
C LYS A 11 -24.34 11.76 -8.92
N LEU A 12 -24.86 11.41 -7.73
CA LEU A 12 -24.06 10.81 -6.66
C LEU A 12 -23.53 9.41 -7.05
N ASP A 13 -24.37 8.59 -7.67
CA ASP A 13 -23.96 7.27 -8.19
C ASP A 13 -22.85 7.39 -9.23
N LEU A 14 -22.97 8.37 -10.13
CA LEU A 14 -21.96 8.62 -11.16
C LEU A 14 -20.62 9.09 -10.55
N ILE A 15 -20.65 9.99 -9.58
CA ILE A 15 -19.44 10.45 -8.86
C ILE A 15 -18.78 9.26 -8.14
N THR A 16 -19.57 8.41 -7.50
CA THR A 16 -19.08 7.22 -6.80
C THR A 16 -18.37 6.27 -7.77
N LYS A 17 -18.95 6.01 -8.94
CA LYS A 17 -18.30 5.22 -10.00
C LYS A 17 -16.97 5.80 -10.46
N PHE A 18 -16.89 7.12 -10.67
CA PHE A 18 -15.62 7.75 -11.05
C PHE A 18 -14.56 7.63 -9.96
N LEU A 19 -14.95 7.79 -8.69
CA LEU A 19 -14.05 7.60 -7.56
C LEU A 19 -13.54 6.15 -7.50
N ASP A 20 -14.40 5.18 -7.76
CA ASP A 20 -14.01 3.76 -7.79
C ASP A 20 -13.00 3.47 -8.89
N TYR A 21 -13.23 3.98 -10.10
CA TYR A 21 -12.28 3.84 -11.21
C TYR A 21 -10.95 4.51 -10.89
N ALA A 22 -10.96 5.71 -10.30
CA ALA A 22 -9.74 6.39 -9.88
C ALA A 22 -8.96 5.58 -8.84
N ASN A 23 -9.65 5.02 -7.83
CA ASN A 23 -9.01 4.18 -6.82
C ASN A 23 -8.45 2.88 -7.41
N CYS A 24 -9.18 2.22 -8.32
CA CYS A 24 -8.69 1.03 -9.02
C CYS A 24 -7.47 1.35 -9.90
N ALA A 25 -7.50 2.49 -10.60
CA ALA A 25 -6.37 2.95 -11.40
C ALA A 25 -5.14 3.22 -10.51
N ASP A 26 -5.29 3.90 -9.38
CA ASP A 26 -4.20 4.12 -8.43
C ASP A 26 -3.66 2.80 -7.84
N ALA A 27 -4.56 1.90 -7.45
CA ALA A 27 -4.21 0.58 -6.91
C ALA A 27 -3.47 -0.30 -7.93
N SER A 28 -3.70 -0.11 -9.23
CA SER A 28 -3.01 -0.87 -10.29
C SER A 28 -1.48 -0.68 -10.30
N TYR A 29 -1.00 0.43 -9.73
CA TYR A 29 0.42 0.72 -9.56
C TYR A 29 1.02 0.17 -8.26
N ALA A 30 0.22 -0.49 -7.42
CA ALA A 30 0.74 -1.18 -6.23
C ALA A 30 1.63 -2.36 -6.64
N MET A 31 2.57 -2.75 -5.78
CA MET A 31 3.47 -3.89 -6.01
C MET A 31 2.77 -5.27 -5.87
N LEU A 32 1.67 -5.47 -6.61
CA LEU A 32 0.79 -6.64 -6.54
C LEU A 32 1.45 -7.93 -7.05
N GLN A 33 2.52 -7.83 -7.81
CA GLN A 33 3.34 -8.97 -8.24
C GLN A 33 3.77 -9.87 -7.08
N TYR A 34 3.99 -9.31 -5.89
CA TYR A 34 4.40 -10.07 -4.71
C TYR A 34 3.26 -10.89 -4.11
N VAL A 35 2.00 -10.46 -4.29
CA VAL A 35 0.81 -11.24 -3.91
C VAL A 35 0.77 -12.56 -4.67
N PHE A 36 1.15 -12.54 -5.96
CA PHE A 36 1.12 -13.73 -6.80
C PHE A 36 2.38 -14.58 -6.71
N LYS A 37 3.55 -13.96 -6.49
CA LYS A 37 4.84 -14.65 -6.38
C LYS A 37 5.09 -15.23 -4.99
N GLY A 38 4.48 -14.70 -3.95
CA GLY A 38 4.66 -15.15 -2.56
C GLY A 38 6.04 -14.85 -1.96
N VAL A 39 6.86 -14.01 -2.63
CA VAL A 39 8.21 -13.64 -2.16
C VAL A 39 8.46 -12.16 -2.47
N ILE A 40 8.95 -11.42 -1.48
CA ILE A 40 9.52 -10.08 -1.64
C ILE A 40 11.05 -10.20 -1.70
N LYS A 41 11.66 -9.51 -2.66
CA LYS A 41 13.12 -9.32 -2.72
C LYS A 41 13.46 -7.93 -2.20
N TYR A 42 14.40 -7.84 -1.27
CA TYR A 42 14.91 -6.57 -0.74
C TYR A 42 16.42 -6.66 -0.53
N LYS A 43 17.10 -5.52 -0.53
CA LYS A 43 18.53 -5.46 -0.22
C LYS A 43 18.71 -5.10 1.26
N ASN A 44 19.59 -5.81 1.95
CA ASN A 44 20.01 -5.41 3.30
C ASN A 44 21.07 -4.29 3.22
N ASP A 45 21.47 -3.76 4.38
CA ASP A 45 22.47 -2.69 4.50
C ASP A 45 23.84 -3.07 3.89
N ASN A 46 24.11 -4.37 3.77
CA ASN A 46 25.33 -4.92 3.15
C ASN A 46 25.19 -5.11 1.63
N GLY A 47 24.07 -4.72 1.03
CA GLY A 47 23.79 -4.85 -0.41
C GLY A 47 23.38 -6.25 -0.88
N ASN A 48 23.28 -7.23 0.03
CA ASN A 48 22.86 -8.59 -0.30
C ASN A 48 21.36 -8.64 -0.58
N GLU A 49 20.97 -9.31 -1.66
CA GLU A 49 19.57 -9.61 -1.94
C GLU A 49 19.06 -10.69 -1.00
N LEU A 50 18.03 -10.36 -0.24
CA LEU A 50 17.32 -11.27 0.65
C LEU A 50 15.91 -11.51 0.12
N GLU A 51 15.46 -12.75 0.29
CA GLU A 51 14.10 -13.16 -0.05
C GLU A 51 13.30 -13.35 1.24
N LYS A 52 12.20 -12.62 1.37
CA LYS A 52 11.21 -12.83 2.43
C LYS A 52 9.98 -13.47 1.82
N LYS A 53 9.69 -14.70 2.24
CA LYS A 53 8.41 -15.33 1.95
C LYS A 53 7.31 -14.46 2.52
N VAL A 54 6.33 -14.17 1.68
CA VAL A 54 5.11 -13.48 2.07
C VAL A 54 3.93 -14.40 1.88
N ASP A 55 2.86 -14.07 2.59
CA ASP A 55 1.63 -14.83 2.46
C ASP A 55 1.04 -14.62 1.07
N THR A 56 0.60 -15.72 0.46
CA THR A 56 -0.26 -15.67 -0.74
C THR A 56 -1.72 -15.42 -0.35
N GLN A 57 -1.98 -14.96 0.89
CA GLN A 57 -3.31 -14.83 1.45
C GLN A 57 -4.15 -13.90 0.61
N ARG A 58 -5.36 -14.37 0.34
CA ARG A 58 -6.38 -13.63 -0.38
C ARG A 58 -7.15 -12.75 0.60
N LEU A 59 -7.93 -11.84 0.05
CA LEU A 59 -8.82 -11.00 0.83
C LEU A 59 -9.80 -11.87 1.66
N GLY A 60 -9.73 -11.77 2.99
CA GLY A 60 -10.60 -12.50 3.93
C GLY A 60 -9.93 -13.64 4.70
N ASP A 61 -8.70 -14.02 4.33
CA ASP A 61 -7.93 -15.01 5.08
C ASP A 61 -7.44 -14.38 6.40
N LYS A 62 -8.08 -14.72 7.53
CA LYS A 62 -7.58 -14.40 8.87
C LYS A 62 -6.74 -15.56 9.38
N HIS A 63 -5.50 -15.66 8.93
CA HIS A 63 -4.52 -16.41 9.72
C HIS A 63 -3.83 -15.43 10.67
N ASN A 64 -4.02 -15.62 11.98
CA ASN A 64 -3.31 -14.94 13.07
C ASN A 64 -3.47 -13.40 13.16
N ASN A 65 -4.59 -12.81 12.70
CA ASN A 65 -4.86 -11.35 12.75
C ASN A 65 -3.79 -10.48 12.03
N GLN A 66 -3.06 -11.04 11.07
CA GLN A 66 -2.07 -10.31 10.28
C GLN A 66 -2.68 -9.71 9.02
N ASN A 67 -2.11 -8.60 8.56
CA ASN A 67 -2.45 -7.98 7.28
C ASN A 67 -1.90 -8.81 6.12
N SER A 68 -2.75 -9.09 5.13
CA SER A 68 -2.35 -9.82 3.93
C SER A 68 -1.36 -9.02 3.07
N THR A 69 -0.56 -9.72 2.26
CA THR A 69 0.31 -9.08 1.24
C THR A 69 -0.47 -8.14 0.32
N TYR A 70 -1.71 -8.47 -0.02
CA TYR A 70 -2.56 -7.57 -0.80
C TYR A 70 -2.86 -6.27 -0.06
N ALA A 71 -3.31 -6.35 1.19
CA ALA A 71 -3.63 -5.17 2.00
C ALA A 71 -2.38 -4.28 2.20
N ARG A 72 -1.23 -4.91 2.45
CA ARG A 72 0.06 -4.22 2.62
C ARG A 72 0.54 -3.55 1.33
N ALA A 73 0.34 -4.18 0.17
CA ALA A 73 0.66 -3.57 -1.12
C ALA A 73 -0.20 -2.32 -1.39
N ILE A 74 -1.51 -2.40 -1.14
CA ILE A 74 -2.43 -1.27 -1.32
C ILE A 74 -2.10 -0.14 -0.34
N GLN A 75 -1.77 -0.47 0.92
CA GLN A 75 -1.31 0.51 1.91
C GLN A 75 -0.06 1.25 1.45
N ALA A 76 0.97 0.53 1.01
CA ALA A 76 2.20 1.12 0.53
C ALA A 76 1.95 2.08 -0.64
N ARG A 77 1.01 1.72 -1.54
CA ARG A 77 0.65 2.55 -2.68
C ARG A 77 -0.14 3.80 -2.28
N PHE A 78 -1.25 3.63 -1.58
CA PHE A 78 -2.16 4.73 -1.24
C PHE A 78 -1.54 5.72 -0.24
N GLU A 79 -0.60 5.26 0.59
CA GLU A 79 0.11 6.08 1.56
C GLU A 79 1.60 6.23 1.23
N GLN A 80 1.99 6.19 -0.05
CA GLN A 80 3.40 6.27 -0.47
C GLN A 80 4.18 7.47 0.13
N ASN A 81 3.50 8.58 0.45
CA ASN A 81 4.11 9.77 1.04
C ASN A 81 4.15 9.78 2.57
N LYS A 82 3.60 8.76 3.24
CA LYS A 82 3.60 8.66 4.70
C LYS A 82 5.01 8.41 5.19
N ILE A 83 5.49 9.28 6.08
CA ILE A 83 6.78 9.15 6.76
C ILE A 83 6.70 7.98 7.75
N VAL A 84 7.64 7.05 7.64
CA VAL A 84 7.78 5.89 8.55
C VAL A 84 9.00 5.99 9.45
N LYS A 85 10.03 6.73 9.04
CA LYS A 85 11.25 6.93 9.81
C LYS A 85 11.86 8.28 9.45
N ILE A 86 12.41 8.96 10.45
CA ILE A 86 13.25 10.15 10.26
C ILE A 86 14.65 9.77 10.71
N GLU A 87 15.61 9.81 9.80
CA GLU A 87 17.01 9.62 10.11
C GLU A 87 17.58 10.97 10.55
N PRO A 88 18.14 11.09 11.77
CA PRO A 88 18.66 12.34 12.26
C PRO A 88 19.93 12.72 11.51
N LYS A 89 20.21 14.03 11.47
CA LYS A 89 21.49 14.54 11.00
C LYS A 89 22.63 13.90 11.81
N TYR A 90 23.66 13.42 11.14
CA TYR A 90 24.85 12.91 11.79
C TYR A 90 26.11 13.33 11.05
N CYS A 91 27.19 13.52 11.79
CA CYS A 91 28.48 13.96 11.25
C CYS A 91 29.57 12.95 11.63
N ILE A 92 30.42 12.63 10.66
CA ILE A 92 31.60 11.78 10.86
C ILE A 92 32.81 12.69 10.98
N SER A 93 33.25 12.94 12.23
CA SER A 93 34.36 13.86 12.53
C SER A 93 35.67 13.46 11.85
N LEU A 94 35.91 12.15 11.65
CA LEU A 94 37.15 11.64 11.05
C LEU A 94 37.35 12.06 9.58
N ILE A 95 36.26 12.36 8.86
CA ILE A 95 36.28 12.72 7.44
C ILE A 95 35.60 14.08 7.18
N ASN A 96 35.33 14.87 8.21
CA ASN A 96 34.63 16.17 8.13
C ASN A 96 33.38 16.15 7.23
N THR A 97 32.61 15.06 7.26
CA THR A 97 31.43 14.89 6.41
C THR A 97 30.18 14.82 7.28
N CYS A 98 29.16 15.58 6.92
CA CYS A 98 27.86 15.56 7.58
C CYS A 98 26.77 15.10 6.61
N PHE A 99 25.85 14.28 7.11
CA PHE A 99 24.65 13.84 6.40
C PHE A 99 23.45 14.52 7.06
N ASP A 100 22.66 15.25 6.27
CA ASP A 100 21.45 15.92 6.76
C ASP A 100 20.34 14.91 7.08
N SER A 101 19.33 15.39 7.80
CA SER A 101 18.18 14.55 8.17
C SER A 101 17.44 14.07 6.93
N LYS A 102 17.05 12.80 6.94
CA LYS A 102 16.34 12.17 5.83
C LYS A 102 15.02 11.57 6.29
N GLU A 103 13.94 11.98 5.65
CA GLU A 103 12.63 11.33 5.81
C GLU A 103 12.56 10.10 4.91
N ILE A 104 12.19 8.97 5.51
CA ILE A 104 11.89 7.73 4.79
C ILE A 104 10.38 7.58 4.79
N THR A 105 9.80 7.56 3.60
CA THR A 105 8.36 7.35 3.40
C THR A 105 8.04 5.89 3.09
N LEU A 106 6.76 5.54 2.89
CA LEU A 106 6.38 4.21 2.41
C LEU A 106 6.85 3.94 0.98
N ASP A 107 6.91 4.96 0.11
CA ASP A 107 7.54 4.87 -1.22
C ASP A 107 7.05 3.69 -2.08
N ASN A 108 5.77 3.34 -1.97
CA ASN A 108 5.16 2.16 -2.60
C ASN A 108 5.89 0.83 -2.29
N ASP A 109 6.70 0.80 -1.23
CA ASP A 109 7.51 -0.33 -0.79
C ASP A 109 6.76 -1.14 0.26
N ILE A 110 6.22 -2.28 -0.17
CA ILE A 110 5.50 -3.22 0.69
C ILE A 110 6.33 -3.70 1.90
N SER A 111 7.66 -3.72 1.81
CA SER A 111 8.51 -4.16 2.91
C SER A 111 8.46 -3.20 4.11
N ARG A 112 8.07 -1.94 3.87
CA ARG A 112 7.91 -0.89 4.89
C ARG A 112 6.56 -0.89 5.59
N VAL A 113 5.61 -1.72 5.14
CA VAL A 113 4.34 -1.94 5.83
C VAL A 113 4.43 -3.23 6.64
N GLY A 114 4.34 -3.14 7.96
CA GLY A 114 4.37 -4.28 8.87
C GLY A 114 3.15 -5.20 8.75
N LEU A 115 3.32 -6.45 9.20
CA LEU A 115 2.23 -7.43 9.24
C LEU A 115 1.10 -7.06 10.21
N ASN A 116 1.40 -6.25 11.24
CA ASN A 116 0.44 -5.84 12.27
C ASN A 116 0.19 -4.32 12.28
N ASP A 117 0.62 -3.62 11.22
CA ASP A 117 0.43 -2.17 11.13
C ASP A 117 -1.06 -1.82 11.03
N THR A 118 -1.46 -0.71 11.66
CA THR A 118 -2.81 -0.19 11.51
C THR A 118 -3.03 0.28 10.08
N LEU A 119 -3.88 -0.42 9.33
CA LEU A 119 -4.34 0.00 8.02
C LEU A 119 -5.27 1.20 8.14
N SER A 120 -5.22 2.14 7.19
CA SER A 120 -6.18 3.23 7.21
C SER A 120 -7.54 2.81 6.68
N LYS A 121 -8.57 3.57 7.07
CA LYS A 121 -9.95 3.29 6.70
C LYS A 121 -10.14 3.19 5.18
N ARG A 122 -9.46 4.05 4.41
CA ARG A 122 -9.50 4.02 2.93
C ARG A 122 -9.03 2.67 2.39
N ILE A 123 -7.95 2.11 2.92
CA ILE A 123 -7.46 0.79 2.50
C ILE A 123 -8.46 -0.28 2.88
N ILE A 124 -8.95 -0.29 4.12
CA ILE A 124 -9.94 -1.27 4.60
C ILE A 124 -11.19 -1.26 3.69
N ASP A 125 -11.73 -0.08 3.40
CA ASP A 125 -12.92 0.07 2.55
C ASP A 125 -12.64 -0.38 1.10
N PHE A 126 -11.47 -0.04 0.56
CA PHE A 126 -11.06 -0.44 -0.79
C PHE A 126 -10.92 -1.96 -0.91
N ILE A 127 -10.14 -2.58 -0.02
CA ILE A 127 -9.86 -4.01 -0.10
C ILE A 127 -11.14 -4.82 0.13
N ASN A 128 -12.05 -4.37 1.00
CA ASN A 128 -13.33 -5.04 1.22
C ASN A 128 -14.26 -5.00 -0.01
N ARG A 129 -14.14 -3.97 -0.85
CA ARG A 129 -14.93 -3.84 -2.09
C ARG A 129 -14.28 -4.50 -3.30
N PHE A 130 -12.96 -4.39 -3.46
CA PHE A 130 -12.25 -4.76 -4.68
C PHE A 130 -11.34 -5.95 -4.46
N LYS A 131 -11.51 -6.97 -5.32
CA LYS A 131 -10.72 -8.20 -5.32
C LYS A 131 -9.76 -8.22 -6.51
N LEU A 132 -8.60 -8.82 -6.30
CA LEU A 132 -7.67 -9.13 -7.39
C LEU A 132 -8.25 -10.24 -8.26
N LEU A 133 -8.32 -9.99 -9.56
CA LEU A 133 -8.58 -11.02 -10.56
C LEU A 133 -7.23 -11.49 -11.11
N LYS A 134 -6.98 -12.80 -11.04
CA LYS A 134 -5.81 -13.42 -11.67
C LYS A 134 -6.20 -13.80 -13.10
N HIS A 135 -5.54 -13.20 -14.08
CA HIS A 135 -5.64 -13.57 -15.49
C HIS A 135 -4.48 -14.51 -15.84
#